data_AF-A0AAU3M8L2-F1
#
_entry.id   AF-A0AAU3M8L2-F1
#
_cell.length_a   1.000
_cell.length_b   1.000
_cell.length_c   1.000
_cell.angle_alpha   90.00
_cell.angle_beta   90.00
_cell.angle_gamma   90.00
#
_symmetry.space_group_name_H-M   'P 1'
#
loop_
_entity.id
_entity.type
_entity.pdbx_description
1 polymer ?
#
loop_
_entity_poly.entity_id
_entity_poly.type
_entity_poly.pdbx_seq_one_letter_code
_entity_poly.pdbx_strand_id
1 'polypeptide(L)'
;MNLVVDLAAIRNPMPTPETVTPADLYPDACAATEQHRTDDAHHLEAASDGLDTDPLLLALHEARARKSAADAEIRRLLAYGREFHGNRPYRLESLAQASGMTPSGVRTAYGEEELSQVAHEIHREPNGKPRPGGEQRD
;
A
#
# COMPACT_ATOMS: atom_id res chain seq x y z
N MET A 1 25.97 8.44 16.97
CA MET A 1 24.95 8.38 15.92
C MET A 1 24.70 6.91 15.66
N ASN A 2 23.49 6.42 15.96
CA ASN A 2 23.15 5.01 15.86
C ASN A 2 22.30 4.83 14.60
N LEU A 3 22.90 4.24 13.55
CA LEU A 3 22.28 4.06 12.23
C LEU A 3 20.88 3.46 12.33
N VAL A 4 20.71 2.41 13.13
CA VAL A 4 19.44 1.69 13.26
C VAL A 4 18.37 2.59 13.88
N VAL A 5 18.73 3.39 14.89
CA VAL A 5 17.83 4.38 15.51
C VAL A 5 17.45 5.47 14.50
N ASP A 6 18.39 5.95 13.69
CA ASP A 6 18.13 6.96 12.66
C ASP A 6 17.17 6.42 11.59
N LEU A 7 17.36 5.16 11.15
CA LEU A 7 16.48 4.50 10.20
C LEU A 7 15.07 4.30 10.76
N ALA A 8 14.95 3.86 12.02
CA ALA A 8 13.65 3.69 12.67
C ALA A 8 12.90 5.04 12.79
N ALA A 9 13.62 6.14 13.05
CA ALA A 9 13.04 7.47 13.10
C ALA A 9 12.53 7.96 11.74
N ILE A 10 13.21 7.62 10.63
CA ILE A 10 12.78 7.92 9.25
C ILE A 10 11.55 7.09 8.87
N ARG A 11 11.56 5.79 9.21
CA ARG A 11 10.45 4.86 8.92
C ARG A 11 9.19 5.19 9.71
N ASN A 12 9.35 5.74 10.91
CA ASN A 12 8.27 6.12 11.82
C ASN A 12 8.41 7.61 12.19
N PRO A 13 8.04 8.54 11.31
CA PRO A 13 8.16 9.97 11.58
C PRO A 13 7.25 10.39 12.73
N MET A 14 7.73 11.30 13.58
CA MET A 14 6.95 11.81 14.71
C MET A 14 5.71 12.55 14.17
N PRO A 15 4.50 12.29 14.70
CA PRO A 15 3.33 13.05 14.31
C PRO A 15 3.51 14.53 14.63
N THR A 16 2.84 15.37 13.86
CA THR A 16 2.63 16.78 14.22
C THR A 16 1.20 16.96 14.72
N PRO A 17 0.90 17.99 15.54
CA PRO A 17 -0.44 18.21 16.07
C PRO A 17 -1.53 18.26 14.98
N GLU A 18 -1.19 18.73 13.77
CA GLU A 18 -2.13 18.83 12.65
C GLU A 18 -2.45 17.48 12.00
N THR A 19 -1.61 16.47 12.20
CA THR A 19 -1.77 15.11 11.64
C THR A 19 -2.57 14.18 12.53
N VAL A 20 -2.88 14.59 13.77
CA VAL A 20 -3.60 13.77 14.74
C VAL A 20 -5.01 14.34 14.94
N THR A 21 -6.02 13.50 14.72
CA THR A 21 -7.43 13.85 14.94
C THR A 21 -8.12 12.70 15.67
N PRO A 22 -8.75 12.94 16.82
CA PRO A 22 -8.83 14.20 17.60
C PRO A 22 -7.49 14.73 18.14
N ALA A 23 -7.35 16.06 18.31
CA ALA A 23 -6.08 16.71 18.65
C ALA A 23 -5.58 16.41 20.08
N ASP A 24 -6.48 16.09 21.00
CA ASP A 24 -6.18 15.68 22.37
C ASP A 24 -5.47 14.32 22.44
N LEU A 25 -5.53 13.51 21.39
CA LEU A 25 -4.76 12.26 21.28
C LEU A 25 -3.30 12.47 20.86
N TYR A 26 -2.86 13.71 20.64
CA TYR A 26 -1.50 14.00 20.20
C TYR A 26 -0.40 13.43 21.13
N PRO A 27 -0.49 13.58 22.48
CA PRO A 27 0.50 12.98 23.39
C PRO A 27 0.57 11.45 23.26
N ASP A 28 -0.58 10.79 23.16
CA ASP A 28 -0.67 9.34 23.00
C ASP A 28 -0.08 8.88 21.65
N ALA A 29 -0.34 9.63 20.58
CA ALA A 29 0.21 9.37 19.25
C ALA A 29 1.75 9.51 19.23
N CYS A 30 2.30 10.51 19.94
CA CYS A 30 3.74 10.66 20.11
C CYS A 30 4.34 9.47 20.87
N ALA A 31 3.75 9.09 22.01
CA ALA A 31 4.22 7.95 22.80
C ALA A 31 4.16 6.63 22.02
N ALA A 32 3.08 6.39 21.28
CA ALA A 32 2.96 5.23 20.39
C ALA A 32 4.03 5.23 19.29
N THR A 33 4.35 6.40 18.73
CA THR A 33 5.40 6.54 17.71
C THR A 33 6.80 6.29 18.27
N GLU A 34 7.08 6.75 19.49
CA GLU A 34 8.33 6.43 20.19
C GLU A 34 8.48 4.92 20.44
N GLN A 35 7.38 4.26 20.83
CA GLN A 35 7.35 2.81 20.98
C GLN A 35 7.61 2.11 19.65
N HIS A 36 6.93 2.49 18.57
CA HIS A 36 7.16 1.94 17.24
C HIS A 36 8.61 2.13 16.76
N ARG A 37 9.23 3.28 17.03
CA ARG A 37 10.65 3.51 16.72
C ARG A 37 11.57 2.53 17.46
N THR A 38 11.28 2.29 18.73
CA THR A 38 12.08 1.37 19.56
C THR A 38 11.94 -0.06 19.06
N ASP A 39 10.71 -0.51 18.80
CA ASP A 39 10.44 -1.86 18.30
C ASP A 39 11.05 -2.07 16.90
N ASP A 40 10.90 -1.09 16.00
CA ASP A 40 11.45 -1.14 14.65
C ASP A 40 13.00 -1.15 14.66
N ALA A 41 13.62 -0.39 15.55
CA ALA A 41 15.07 -0.42 15.75
C ALA A 41 15.55 -1.82 16.20
N HIS A 42 14.90 -2.40 17.22
CA HIS A 42 15.25 -3.74 17.68
C HIS A 42 15.04 -4.81 16.60
N HIS A 43 13.94 -4.75 15.85
CA HIS A 43 13.70 -5.67 14.74
C HIS A 43 14.75 -5.55 13.64
N LEU A 44 15.12 -4.32 13.27
CA LEU A 44 16.09 -4.08 12.21
C LEU A 44 17.50 -4.51 12.63
N GLU A 45 17.89 -4.28 13.88
CA GLU A 45 19.16 -4.76 14.44
C GLU A 45 19.20 -6.29 14.45
N ALA A 46 18.16 -6.96 14.96
CA ALA A 46 18.07 -8.42 14.97
C ALA A 46 18.07 -9.03 13.56
N ALA A 47 17.38 -8.40 12.60
CA ALA A 47 17.37 -8.85 11.21
C ALA A 47 18.74 -8.65 10.53
N SER A 48 19.39 -7.51 10.78
CA SER A 48 20.74 -7.21 10.30
C SER A 48 21.72 -8.27 10.78
N ASP A 49 21.71 -8.55 12.09
CA ASP A 49 22.60 -9.55 12.70
C ASP A 49 22.29 -10.97 12.22
N GLY A 50 21.01 -11.33 12.13
CA GLY A 50 20.58 -12.68 11.74
C GLY A 50 20.82 -13.01 10.26
N LEU A 51 20.82 -11.99 9.39
CA LEU A 51 21.02 -12.14 7.94
C LEU A 51 22.41 -11.70 7.47
N ASP A 52 23.27 -11.22 8.38
CA ASP A 52 24.57 -10.61 8.06
C ASP A 52 24.46 -9.59 6.91
N THR A 53 23.44 -8.74 6.99
CA THR A 53 23.07 -7.79 5.92
C THR A 53 22.96 -6.38 6.47
N ASP A 54 23.45 -5.39 5.71
CA ASP A 54 23.39 -3.99 6.09
C ASP A 54 21.93 -3.52 6.40
N PRO A 55 21.69 -2.85 7.55
CA PRO A 55 20.34 -2.48 7.99
C PRO A 55 19.67 -1.43 7.09
N LEU A 56 20.41 -0.56 6.41
CA LEU A 56 19.84 0.37 5.45
C LEU A 56 19.32 -0.38 4.21
N LEU A 57 20.06 -1.39 3.74
CA LEU A 57 19.59 -2.22 2.62
C LEU A 57 18.33 -3.01 3.00
N LEU A 58 18.28 -3.60 4.20
CA LEU A 58 17.07 -4.26 4.71
C LEU A 58 15.88 -3.30 4.75
N ALA A 59 16.07 -2.10 5.31
CA ALA A 59 15.03 -1.08 5.37
C ALA A 59 14.52 -0.66 3.99
N LEU A 60 15.41 -0.55 2.99
CA LEU A 60 15.03 -0.25 1.60
C LEU A 60 14.26 -1.39 0.94
N HIS A 61 14.65 -2.65 1.19
CA HIS A 61 13.92 -3.81 0.71
C HIS A 61 12.49 -3.86 1.27
N GLU A 62 12.32 -3.63 2.56
CA GLU A 62 11.01 -3.56 3.21
C GLU A 62 10.17 -2.40 2.69
N ALA A 63 10.77 -1.20 2.52
CA ALA A 63 10.08 -0.05 1.94
C ALA A 63 9.59 -0.33 0.51
N ARG A 64 10.43 -0.99 -0.31
CA ARG A 64 10.05 -1.42 -1.66
C ARG A 64 8.92 -2.44 -1.62
N ALA A 65 8.97 -3.42 -0.72
CA ALA A 65 7.92 -4.41 -0.56
C ALA A 65 6.58 -3.77 -0.17
N ARG A 66 6.58 -2.83 0.79
CA ARG A 66 5.40 -2.05 1.17
C ARG A 66 4.84 -1.25 -0.01
N LYS A 67 5.69 -0.60 -0.80
CA LYS A 67 5.27 0.10 -2.01
C LYS A 67 4.60 -0.86 -3.01
N SER A 68 5.23 -1.99 -3.30
CA SER A 68 4.67 -2.97 -4.24
C SER A 68 3.35 -3.58 -3.74
N ALA A 69 3.21 -3.81 -2.43
CA ALA A 69 1.97 -4.28 -1.83
C ALA A 69 0.85 -3.24 -1.96
N ALA A 70 1.13 -1.96 -1.68
CA ALA A 70 0.19 -0.87 -1.86
C ALA A 70 -0.23 -0.71 -3.33
N ASP A 71 0.74 -0.77 -4.26
CA ASP A 71 0.47 -0.74 -5.70
C ASP A 71 -0.44 -1.90 -6.13
N ALA A 72 -0.26 -3.11 -5.58
CA ALA A 72 -1.13 -4.25 -5.84
C ALA A 72 -2.54 -4.09 -5.25
N GLU A 73 -2.64 -3.57 -4.03
CA GLU A 73 -3.92 -3.29 -3.37
C GLU A 73 -4.73 -2.25 -4.17
N ILE A 74 -4.10 -1.15 -4.60
CA ILE A 74 -4.75 -0.15 -5.45
C ILE A 74 -5.34 -0.81 -6.70
N ARG A 75 -4.58 -1.68 -7.38
CA ARG A 75 -5.08 -2.39 -8.58
C ARG A 75 -6.29 -3.27 -8.29
N ARG A 76 -6.29 -4.03 -7.18
CA ARG A 76 -7.47 -4.82 -6.74
C ARG A 76 -8.68 -3.93 -6.42
N LEU A 77 -8.48 -2.81 -5.74
CA LEU A 77 -9.57 -1.87 -5.44
C LEU A 77 -10.15 -1.23 -6.70
N LEU A 78 -9.30 -0.89 -7.69
CA LEU A 78 -9.74 -0.41 -9.00
C LEU A 78 -10.56 -1.47 -9.76
N ALA A 79 -10.10 -2.74 -9.74
CA ALA A 79 -10.82 -3.86 -10.31
C ALA A 79 -12.18 -4.04 -9.65
N TYR A 80 -12.24 -4.03 -8.31
CA TYR A 80 -13.48 -4.08 -7.54
C TYR A 80 -14.45 -2.96 -7.93
N GLY A 81 -14.00 -1.70 -7.90
CA GLY A 81 -14.85 -0.55 -8.21
C GLY A 81 -15.39 -0.55 -9.64
N ARG A 82 -14.69 -1.20 -10.58
CA ARG A 82 -15.07 -1.25 -11.99
C ARG A 82 -15.90 -2.46 -12.37
N GLU A 83 -15.67 -3.59 -11.73
CA GLU A 83 -16.24 -4.86 -12.19
C GLU A 83 -17.14 -5.52 -11.15
N PHE A 84 -17.05 -5.17 -9.87
CA PHE A 84 -17.80 -5.81 -8.80
C PHE A 84 -18.76 -4.86 -8.07
N HIS A 85 -18.84 -3.59 -8.46
CA HIS A 85 -19.69 -2.61 -7.80
C HIS A 85 -21.02 -2.35 -8.53
N GLY A 86 -22.12 -2.89 -7.98
CA GLY A 86 -23.51 -2.56 -8.35
C GLY A 86 -23.86 -2.63 -9.85
N ASN A 87 -25.01 -2.08 -10.23
CA ASN A 87 -25.44 -2.02 -11.64
C ASN A 87 -24.65 -0.99 -12.47
N ARG A 88 -23.92 -0.07 -11.83
CA ARG A 88 -23.13 0.96 -12.50
C ARG A 88 -21.73 1.01 -11.89
N PRO A 89 -20.68 0.76 -12.68
CA PRO A 89 -19.31 0.82 -12.18
C PRO A 89 -18.91 2.26 -11.85
N TYR A 90 -17.95 2.42 -10.93
CA TYR A 90 -17.40 3.73 -10.62
C TYR A 90 -16.83 4.41 -11.89
N ARG A 91 -16.98 5.74 -11.95
CA ARG A 91 -16.44 6.56 -13.02
C ARG A 91 -14.92 6.55 -12.98
N LEU A 92 -14.29 6.52 -14.15
CA LEU A 92 -12.83 6.45 -14.26
C LEU A 92 -12.17 7.70 -13.69
N GLU A 93 -12.81 8.87 -13.83
CA GLU A 93 -12.31 10.13 -13.31
C GLU A 93 -12.21 10.11 -11.78
N SER A 94 -13.24 9.58 -11.11
CA SER A 94 -13.25 9.46 -9.64
C SER A 94 -12.19 8.48 -9.15
N LEU A 95 -12.03 7.34 -9.83
CA LEU A 95 -11.02 6.35 -9.50
C LEU A 95 -9.60 6.88 -9.74
N ALA A 96 -9.39 7.59 -10.85
CA ALA A 96 -8.13 8.24 -11.20
C ALA A 96 -7.73 9.25 -10.12
N GLN A 97 -8.66 10.13 -9.74
CA GLN A 97 -8.44 11.12 -8.68
C GLN A 97 -8.07 10.45 -7.33
N ALA A 98 -8.80 9.42 -6.92
CA ALA A 98 -8.56 8.75 -5.64
C ALA A 98 -7.25 7.93 -5.60
N SER A 99 -6.86 7.33 -6.73
CA SER A 99 -5.65 6.50 -6.85
C SER A 99 -4.40 7.29 -7.25
N GLY A 100 -4.53 8.58 -7.59
CA GLY A 100 -3.44 9.37 -8.17
C GLY A 100 -3.04 8.95 -9.59
N MET A 101 -3.84 8.11 -10.26
CA MET A 101 -3.62 7.66 -11.63
C MET A 101 -4.31 8.57 -12.65
N THR A 102 -4.00 8.41 -13.93
CA THR A 102 -4.81 8.99 -15.01
C THR A 102 -5.99 8.07 -15.34
N PRO A 103 -7.10 8.58 -15.93
CA PRO A 103 -8.22 7.73 -16.35
C PRO A 103 -7.81 6.62 -17.33
N SER A 104 -6.81 6.88 -18.18
CA SER A 104 -6.22 5.84 -19.05
C SER A 104 -5.47 4.80 -18.22
N GLY A 105 -4.64 5.25 -17.28
CA GLY A 105 -3.91 4.37 -16.36
C GLY A 105 -4.83 3.45 -15.56
N VAL A 106 -5.98 3.95 -15.08
CA VAL A 106 -6.97 3.12 -14.38
C VAL A 106 -7.51 1.98 -15.26
N ARG A 107 -7.70 2.20 -16.56
CA ARG A 107 -8.22 1.15 -17.46
C ARG A 107 -7.23 0.00 -17.64
N THR A 108 -5.94 0.31 -17.63
CA THR A 108 -4.85 -0.65 -17.87
C THR A 108 -4.21 -1.16 -16.58
N ALA A 109 -4.62 -0.62 -15.43
CA ALA A 109 -4.02 -0.93 -14.13
C ALA A 109 -4.27 -2.36 -13.68
N TYR A 110 -5.37 -2.99 -14.08
CA TYR A 110 -5.74 -4.33 -13.63
C TYR A 110 -6.16 -5.21 -14.81
N GLY A 111 -5.94 -6.51 -14.66
CA GLY A 111 -6.29 -7.54 -15.64
C GLY A 111 -6.97 -8.75 -14.99
N GLU A 112 -6.90 -9.89 -15.65
CA GLU A 112 -7.53 -11.14 -15.19
C GLU A 112 -7.04 -11.60 -13.82
N GLU A 113 -5.76 -11.34 -13.51
CA GLU A 113 -5.17 -11.68 -12.21
C GLU A 113 -5.89 -10.97 -11.07
N GLU A 114 -6.01 -9.63 -11.13
CA GLU A 114 -6.70 -8.88 -10.08
C GLU A 114 -8.20 -9.22 -10.03
N LEU A 115 -8.84 -9.46 -11.17
CA LEU A 115 -10.25 -9.89 -11.19
C LEU A 115 -10.43 -11.23 -10.48
N SER A 116 -9.53 -12.19 -10.72
CA SER A 116 -9.57 -13.50 -10.09
C SER A 116 -9.29 -13.42 -8.59
N GLN A 117 -8.31 -12.60 -8.18
CA GLN A 117 -8.01 -12.36 -6.77
C GLN A 117 -9.21 -11.73 -6.05
N VAL A 118 -9.79 -10.66 -6.60
CA VAL A 118 -10.96 -10.01 -6.01
C VAL A 118 -12.12 -10.99 -5.93
N ALA A 119 -12.44 -11.70 -7.01
CA ALA A 119 -13.53 -12.68 -7.02
C ALA A 119 -13.36 -13.76 -5.95
N HIS A 120 -12.13 -14.23 -5.74
CA HIS A 120 -11.79 -15.17 -4.68
C HIS A 120 -11.99 -14.57 -3.29
N GLU A 121 -11.45 -13.36 -3.05
CA GLU A 121 -11.49 -12.67 -1.76
C GLU A 121 -12.92 -12.31 -1.31
N ILE A 122 -13.78 -11.87 -2.23
CA ILE A 122 -15.16 -11.46 -1.93
C ILE A 122 -16.23 -12.53 -2.21
N HIS A 123 -15.80 -13.71 -2.66
CA HIS A 123 -16.66 -14.85 -3.03
C HIS A 123 -17.80 -14.49 -4.00
N ARG A 124 -17.48 -13.74 -5.06
CA ARG A 124 -18.48 -13.28 -6.04
C ARG A 124 -17.84 -13.07 -7.41
N GLU A 125 -18.62 -13.28 -8.46
CA GLU A 125 -18.23 -13.04 -9.85
C GLU A 125 -18.33 -11.56 -10.27
N PRO A 126 -17.54 -11.11 -11.26
CA PRO A 126 -17.71 -9.79 -11.89
C PRO A 126 -19.12 -9.56 -12.47
N ASN A 127 -19.60 -8.33 -12.42
CA ASN A 127 -20.90 -7.90 -12.95
C ASN A 127 -20.93 -7.78 -14.48
N GLY A 128 -19.78 -7.54 -15.12
CA GLY A 128 -19.65 -7.34 -16.56
C GLY A 128 -19.27 -8.63 -17.30
N LYS A 129 -19.61 -8.72 -18.60
CA LYS A 129 -19.00 -9.73 -19.48
C LYS A 129 -17.48 -9.49 -19.58
N PRO A 130 -16.67 -10.55 -19.66
CA PRO A 130 -15.21 -10.44 -19.71
C PRO A 130 -14.79 -9.50 -20.85
N ARG A 131 -13.90 -8.55 -20.54
CA ARG A 131 -13.26 -7.72 -21.58
C ARG A 131 -12.38 -8.65 -22.42
N PRO A 132 -12.51 -8.69 -23.75
CA PRO A 132 -11.57 -9.44 -24.57
C PRO A 132 -10.16 -8.87 -24.36
N GLY A 133 -9.21 -9.75 -24.08
CA GLY A 133 -7.84 -9.43 -23.67
C GLY A 133 -7.17 -8.40 -24.57
N GLY A 134 -6.51 -7.43 -23.94
CA GLY A 134 -5.60 -6.54 -24.64
C GLY A 134 -4.45 -7.35 -25.19
N GLU A 135 -4.41 -7.51 -26.52
CA GLU A 135 -3.28 -8.08 -27.25
C GLU A 135 -1.98 -7.43 -26.78
N GLN A 136 -1.12 -8.25 -26.18
CA GLN A 136 0.30 -7.98 -26.08
C GLN A 136 0.82 -7.76 -27.50
N ARG A 137 1.35 -6.57 -27.76
CA ARG A 137 2.12 -6.31 -28.97
C ARG A 137 3.53 -6.81 -28.72
N ASP A 138 3.96 -7.71 -29.61
CA ASP A 138 5.29 -8.30 -29.73
C ASP A 138 6.44 -7.27 -29.70
#